data_AF-A0A368JNJ8-F1
#
_entry.id   AF-A0A368JNJ8-F1
#
_cell.length_a   1.000
_cell.length_b   1.000
_cell.length_c   1.000
_cell.angle_alpha   90.00
_cell.angle_beta   90.00
_cell.angle_gamma   90.00
#
_symmetry.space_group_name_H-M   'P 1'
#
loop_
_entity.id
_entity.type
_entity.pdbx_description
1 polymer ?
#
loop_
_entity_poly.entity_id
_entity_poly.type
_entity_poly.pdbx_seq_one_letter_code
_entity_poly.pdbx_strand_id
1 'polypeptide(L)'
;MKTRLHLKLLKKSILIVLAAGFMQATSPEPAVYFATTPCDGIPRMWLSIPATADCEMIQWNLALQRDPRNQAPTFYKLSYAYGISKPSTQTLMNDGTRGVKEGQWSLVKDRKNRDLYRLTPTAPDAPISLVKLDDRLLHLLDQEGNLMIGHAGWSYTLNRK
;
A
#
# COMPACT_ATOMS: atom_id res chain seq x y z
N MET A 1 55.92 -36.91 61.00
CA MET A 1 54.64 -36.18 61.15
C MET A 1 54.46 -35.27 59.95
N LYS A 2 53.33 -35.39 59.25
CA LYS A 2 53.07 -34.88 57.89
C LYS A 2 52.87 -33.36 57.83
N THR A 3 53.64 -32.64 57.02
CA THR A 3 53.40 -31.23 56.67
C THR A 3 52.74 -31.16 55.29
N ARG A 4 51.48 -30.72 55.24
CA ARG A 4 50.69 -30.58 54.01
C ARG A 4 51.02 -29.26 53.30
N LEU A 5 51.34 -29.35 52.01
CA LEU A 5 51.50 -28.23 51.09
C LEU A 5 50.10 -27.68 50.71
N HIS A 6 49.80 -26.41 50.98
CA HIS A 6 48.56 -25.75 50.58
C HIS A 6 48.69 -25.18 49.15
N LEU A 7 48.10 -25.86 48.17
CA LEU A 7 47.93 -25.35 46.81
C LEU A 7 46.67 -24.47 46.75
N LYS A 8 46.83 -23.15 46.62
CA LYS A 8 45.71 -22.21 46.41
C LYS A 8 45.29 -22.27 44.93
N LEU A 9 44.14 -22.90 44.64
CA LEU A 9 43.46 -22.79 43.34
C LEU A 9 42.86 -21.38 43.19
N LEU A 10 43.39 -20.58 42.27
CA LEU A 10 42.72 -19.37 41.78
C LEU A 10 41.56 -19.79 40.86
N LYS A 11 40.31 -19.61 41.31
CA LYS A 11 39.12 -19.71 40.44
C LYS A 11 39.03 -18.44 39.59
N LYS A 12 39.40 -18.52 38.31
CA LYS A 12 39.09 -17.49 37.32
C LYS A 12 37.63 -17.67 36.87
N SER A 13 36.75 -16.78 37.33
CA SER A 13 35.39 -16.68 36.81
C SER A 13 35.42 -16.07 35.41
N ILE A 14 35.05 -16.85 34.40
CA ILE A 14 34.88 -16.38 33.01
C ILE A 14 33.47 -15.79 32.91
N LEU A 15 33.39 -14.47 32.72
CA LEU A 15 32.14 -13.78 32.40
C LEU A 15 31.89 -13.93 30.89
N ILE A 16 30.91 -14.76 30.51
CA ILE A 16 30.44 -14.86 29.12
C ILE A 16 29.47 -13.70 28.88
N VAL A 17 29.92 -12.68 28.16
CA VAL A 17 29.05 -11.60 27.67
C VAL A 17 28.34 -12.10 26.41
N LEU A 18 27.09 -12.54 26.55
CA LEU A 18 26.20 -12.77 25.41
C LEU A 18 25.82 -11.41 24.82
N ALA A 19 26.50 -11.02 23.75
CA ALA A 19 26.07 -9.92 22.90
C ALA A 19 24.79 -10.35 22.17
N ALA A 20 23.63 -10.01 22.73
CA ALA A 20 22.36 -10.12 22.03
C ALA A 20 22.36 -9.08 20.89
N GLY A 21 22.68 -9.53 19.68
CA GLY A 21 22.54 -8.70 18.48
C GLY A 21 21.08 -8.33 18.29
N PHE A 22 20.76 -7.04 18.46
CA PHE A 22 19.48 -6.50 18.03
C PHE A 22 19.40 -6.60 16.50
N MET A 23 18.76 -7.66 16.00
CA MET A 23 18.31 -7.73 14.61
C MET A 23 17.22 -6.67 14.43
N GLN A 24 17.60 -5.50 13.92
CA GLN A 24 16.63 -4.51 13.46
C GLN A 24 15.95 -5.08 12.21
N ALA A 25 14.72 -5.57 12.36
CA ALA A 25 13.88 -5.92 11.23
C ALA A 25 13.52 -4.63 10.50
N THR A 26 14.16 -4.39 9.36
CA THR A 26 13.76 -3.31 8.45
C THR A 26 12.36 -3.61 7.91
N SER A 27 11.46 -2.63 8.00
CA SER A 27 10.13 -2.78 7.38
C SER A 27 10.32 -2.92 5.86
N PRO A 28 9.65 -3.88 5.20
CA PRO A 28 9.62 -3.96 3.75
C PRO A 28 9.21 -2.63 3.16
N GLU A 29 9.84 -2.28 2.04
CA GLU A 29 9.38 -1.15 1.24
C GLU A 29 7.95 -1.43 0.76
N PRO A 30 7.03 -0.45 0.84
CA PRO A 30 5.68 -0.62 0.34
C PRO A 30 5.68 -0.99 -1.15
N ALA A 31 4.73 -1.84 -1.55
CA ALA A 31 4.43 -1.97 -2.98
C ALA A 31 3.66 -0.73 -3.43
N VAL A 32 4.20 0.01 -4.41
CA VAL A 32 3.62 1.27 -4.89
C VAL A 32 3.08 1.11 -6.30
N TYR A 33 1.84 1.56 -6.53
CA TYR A 33 1.17 1.53 -7.82
C TYR A 33 0.68 2.90 -8.25
N PHE A 34 0.72 3.17 -9.56
CA PHE A 34 0.33 4.44 -10.17
C PHE A 34 -0.71 4.24 -11.27
N ALA A 35 -1.65 5.17 -11.38
CA ALA A 35 -2.57 5.25 -12.49
C ALA A 35 -2.93 6.70 -12.81
N THR A 36 -3.42 6.88 -14.03
CA THR A 36 -4.20 8.03 -14.43
C THR A 36 -5.54 7.49 -14.93
N THR A 37 -6.64 7.88 -14.28
CA THR A 37 -8.00 7.44 -14.61
C THR A 37 -8.85 8.65 -15.01
N PRO A 38 -9.96 8.45 -15.72
CA PRO A 38 -10.92 9.54 -15.90
C PRO A 38 -11.55 9.90 -14.55
N CYS A 39 -12.07 11.12 -14.49
CA CYS A 39 -12.80 11.63 -13.33
C CYS A 39 -14.32 11.43 -13.51
N ASP A 40 -14.74 10.18 -13.64
CA ASP A 40 -16.14 9.78 -13.75
C ASP A 40 -16.74 9.38 -12.39
N GLY A 41 -18.01 8.94 -12.39
CA GLY A 41 -18.82 8.86 -11.17
C GLY A 41 -18.23 7.98 -10.06
N ILE A 42 -17.71 6.81 -10.41
CA ILE A 42 -17.26 5.81 -9.42
C ILE A 42 -15.96 6.25 -8.72
N PRO A 43 -14.85 6.54 -9.43
CA PRO A 43 -13.67 7.19 -8.87
C PRO A 43 -13.95 8.42 -8.01
N ARG A 44 -14.83 9.32 -8.46
CA ARG A 44 -15.17 10.54 -7.70
C ARG A 44 -15.82 10.21 -6.37
N MET A 45 -16.79 9.32 -6.37
CA MET A 45 -17.47 8.87 -5.15
C MET A 45 -16.48 8.27 -4.14
N TRP A 46 -15.60 7.35 -4.55
CA TRP A 46 -14.64 6.72 -3.63
C TRP A 46 -13.62 7.70 -3.05
N LEU A 47 -13.20 8.68 -3.84
CA LEU A 47 -12.24 9.69 -3.39
C LEU A 47 -12.91 10.87 -2.69
N SER A 48 -14.24 10.88 -2.60
CA SER A 48 -15.04 11.99 -2.07
C SER A 48 -14.81 13.31 -2.82
N ILE A 49 -14.57 13.22 -4.14
CA ILE A 49 -14.41 14.39 -5.00
C ILE A 49 -15.80 15.01 -5.23
N PRO A 50 -16.00 16.31 -4.93
CA PRO A 50 -17.30 16.96 -5.13
C PRO A 50 -17.76 16.86 -6.58
N ALA A 51 -19.05 16.60 -6.79
CA ALA A 51 -19.64 16.54 -8.13
C ALA A 51 -19.53 17.89 -8.89
N THR A 52 -19.45 19.00 -8.14
CA THR A 52 -19.28 20.36 -8.66
C THR A 52 -17.84 20.73 -9.01
N ALA A 53 -16.86 19.86 -8.71
CA ALA A 53 -15.47 20.15 -9.02
C ALA A 53 -15.20 20.02 -10.53
N ASP A 54 -14.41 20.94 -11.08
CA ASP A 54 -13.84 20.82 -12.42
C ASP A 54 -12.83 19.65 -12.42
N CYS A 55 -13.18 18.57 -13.12
CA CYS A 55 -12.43 17.34 -13.03
C CYS A 55 -12.61 16.48 -14.28
N GLU A 56 -11.50 16.25 -15.00
CA GLU A 56 -11.43 15.35 -16.14
C GLU A 56 -10.59 14.10 -15.83
N MET A 57 -9.57 14.29 -14.98
CA MET A 57 -8.51 13.32 -14.76
C MET A 57 -8.22 13.19 -13.26
N ILE A 58 -7.89 11.96 -12.84
CA ILE A 58 -7.40 11.65 -11.50
C ILE A 58 -6.06 10.91 -11.64
N GLN A 59 -5.03 11.40 -10.96
CA GLN A 59 -3.75 10.73 -10.77
C GLN A 59 -3.72 10.02 -9.42
N TRP A 60 -3.33 8.76 -9.42
CA TRP A 60 -3.32 7.89 -8.25
C TRP A 60 -1.89 7.48 -7.88
N ASN A 61 -1.61 7.40 -6.59
CA ASN A 61 -0.41 6.81 -6.02
C ASN A 61 -0.81 5.99 -4.79
N LEU A 62 -0.87 4.67 -4.97
CA LEU A 62 -1.28 3.70 -3.95
C LEU A 62 -0.05 2.98 -3.40
N ALA A 63 0.27 3.22 -2.14
CA ALA A 63 1.27 2.47 -1.38
C ALA A 63 0.58 1.43 -0.48
N LEU A 64 1.02 0.18 -0.57
CA LEU A 64 0.51 -0.95 0.21
C LEU A 64 1.60 -1.47 1.14
N GLN A 65 1.38 -1.36 2.44
CA GLN A 65 2.31 -1.83 3.45
C GLN A 65 1.99 -3.24 3.91
N ARG A 66 3.05 -3.97 4.27
CA ARG A 66 2.97 -5.33 4.82
C ARG A 66 3.76 -5.40 6.11
N ASP A 67 3.37 -6.30 7.00
CA ASP A 67 4.12 -6.57 8.22
C ASP A 67 5.48 -7.22 7.86
N PRO A 68 6.62 -6.68 8.34
CA PRO A 68 7.95 -7.26 8.09
C PRO A 68 8.07 -8.74 8.44
N ARG A 69 7.35 -9.20 9.47
CA ARG A 69 7.56 -10.50 10.11
C ARG A 69 6.88 -11.63 9.36
N ASN A 70 5.71 -11.38 8.78
CA ASN A 70 4.88 -12.41 8.16
C ASN A 70 4.31 -12.00 6.79
N GLN A 71 4.66 -10.80 6.29
CA GLN A 71 4.19 -10.24 5.03
C GLN A 71 2.65 -10.04 4.95
N ALA A 72 1.94 -10.09 6.08
CA ALA A 72 0.49 -9.86 6.10
C ALA A 72 0.16 -8.43 5.66
N PRO A 73 -0.95 -8.21 4.92
CA PRO A 73 -1.48 -6.87 4.65
C PRO A 73 -1.67 -6.07 5.93
N THR A 74 -1.30 -4.79 5.90
CA THR A 74 -1.53 -3.86 7.03
C THR A 74 -2.25 -2.62 6.54
N PHE A 75 -1.58 -1.48 6.50
CA PHE A 75 -2.16 -0.21 6.07
C PHE A 75 -1.89 0.07 4.60
N TYR A 76 -2.70 0.95 4.04
CA TYR A 76 -2.44 1.56 2.75
C TYR A 76 -2.42 3.08 2.90
N LYS A 77 -1.71 3.72 1.97
CA LYS A 77 -1.84 5.15 1.72
C LYS A 77 -2.12 5.37 0.24
N LEU A 78 -3.24 6.02 -0.04
CA LEU A 78 -3.62 6.43 -1.38
C LEU A 78 -3.56 7.96 -1.45
N SER A 79 -2.52 8.47 -2.08
CA SER A 79 -2.43 9.89 -2.46
C SER A 79 -3.02 10.06 -3.85
N TYR A 80 -3.82 11.09 -4.06
CA TYR A 80 -4.38 11.39 -5.37
C TYR A 80 -4.38 12.89 -5.68
N ALA A 81 -4.39 13.21 -6.96
CA ALA A 81 -4.60 14.55 -7.48
C ALA A 81 -5.66 14.51 -8.57
N TYR A 82 -6.55 15.49 -8.64
CA TYR A 82 -7.61 15.55 -9.64
C TYR A 82 -7.78 16.96 -10.21
N GLY A 83 -8.32 17.06 -11.42
CA GLY A 83 -8.57 18.34 -12.06
C GLY A 83 -8.67 18.25 -13.58
N ILE A 84 -8.50 19.39 -14.24
CA ILE A 84 -8.47 19.50 -15.70
C ILE A 84 -7.12 19.01 -16.24
N SER A 85 -7.15 18.22 -17.30
CA SER A 85 -5.94 17.72 -17.94
C SER A 85 -5.19 18.84 -18.67
N LYS A 86 -3.86 18.85 -18.63
CA LYS A 86 -3.08 19.77 -19.45
C LYS A 86 -2.98 19.20 -20.87
N PRO A 87 -3.31 20.00 -21.91
CA PRO A 87 -3.25 19.51 -23.29
C PRO A 87 -1.89 18.90 -23.64
N SER A 88 -1.94 17.74 -24.30
CA SER A 88 -0.76 17.00 -24.78
C SER A 88 0.22 16.57 -23.68
N THR A 89 -0.22 16.46 -22.42
CA THR A 89 0.58 15.86 -21.34
C THR A 89 -0.26 14.91 -20.48
N GLN A 90 0.40 14.18 -19.58
CA GLN A 90 -0.26 13.33 -18.57
C GLN A 90 -0.35 14.04 -17.21
N THR A 91 -0.37 15.38 -17.20
CA THR A 91 -0.33 16.20 -15.98
C THR A 91 -1.59 17.05 -15.85
N LEU A 92 -1.88 17.51 -14.63
CA LEU A 92 -3.02 18.39 -14.35
C LEU A 92 -2.65 19.86 -14.62
N MET A 93 -3.63 20.66 -15.00
CA MET A 93 -3.50 22.12 -14.96
C MET A 93 -3.43 22.59 -13.50
N ASN A 94 -2.57 23.58 -13.21
CA ASN A 94 -2.40 24.17 -11.87
C ASN A 94 -2.17 23.12 -10.76
N ASP A 95 -1.49 22.01 -11.10
CA ASP A 95 -1.23 20.87 -10.23
C ASP A 95 -2.46 20.11 -9.68
N GLY A 96 -3.67 20.53 -10.04
CA GLY A 96 -4.92 19.97 -9.55
C GLY A 96 -5.16 20.12 -8.04
N THR A 97 -6.28 19.57 -7.60
CA THR A 97 -6.61 19.45 -6.17
C THR A 97 -6.13 18.11 -5.65
N ARG A 98 -5.50 18.10 -4.47
CA ARG A 98 -4.88 16.90 -3.88
C ARG A 98 -5.67 16.39 -2.69
N GLY A 99 -5.64 15.08 -2.49
CA GLY A 99 -6.21 14.43 -1.33
C GLY A 99 -5.46 13.15 -0.96
N VAL A 100 -5.79 12.61 0.21
CA VAL A 100 -5.23 11.37 0.73
C VAL A 100 -6.36 10.53 1.35
N LYS A 101 -6.36 9.24 1.05
CA LYS A 101 -7.14 8.21 1.77
C LYS A 101 -6.17 7.24 2.44
N GLU A 102 -6.44 6.89 3.68
CA GLU A 102 -5.64 5.92 4.45
C GLU A 102 -6.59 4.95 5.15
N GLY A 103 -6.08 3.77 5.47
CA GLY A 103 -6.85 2.72 6.14
C GLY A 103 -6.15 1.38 6.10
N GLN A 104 -6.90 0.32 6.36
CA GLN A 104 -6.40 -1.06 6.23
C GLN A 104 -6.62 -1.57 4.82
N TRP A 105 -5.76 -2.48 4.37
CA TRP A 105 -6.05 -3.25 3.16
C TRP A 105 -5.96 -4.75 3.42
N SER A 106 -6.63 -5.51 2.58
CA SER A 106 -6.68 -6.97 2.70
C SER A 106 -6.61 -7.64 1.33
N LEU A 107 -6.11 -8.87 1.34
CA LEU A 107 -6.19 -9.77 0.20
C LEU A 107 -7.38 -10.70 0.41
N VAL A 108 -8.37 -10.64 -0.47
CA VAL A 108 -9.58 -11.46 -0.39
C VAL A 108 -9.85 -12.14 -1.74
N LYS A 109 -10.53 -13.28 -1.72
CA LYS A 109 -11.05 -13.92 -2.94
C LYS A 109 -12.45 -13.42 -3.23
N ASP A 110 -12.76 -13.14 -4.49
CA ASP A 110 -14.13 -12.87 -4.92
C ASP A 110 -14.89 -14.16 -5.27
N ARG A 111 -16.16 -14.01 -5.68
CA ARG A 111 -17.01 -15.14 -6.10
C ARG A 111 -16.49 -15.86 -7.35
N LYS A 112 -15.59 -15.23 -8.11
CA LYS A 112 -14.91 -15.77 -9.30
C LYS A 112 -13.51 -16.32 -8.95
N ASN A 113 -13.18 -16.45 -7.66
CA ASN A 113 -11.88 -16.89 -7.12
C ASN A 113 -10.67 -16.03 -7.56
N ARG A 114 -10.91 -14.77 -7.92
CA ARG A 114 -9.87 -13.79 -8.26
C ARG A 114 -9.31 -13.17 -6.98
N ASP A 115 -8.01 -12.89 -6.98
CA ASP A 115 -7.37 -12.15 -5.89
C ASP A 115 -7.77 -10.68 -5.94
N LEU A 116 -8.37 -10.18 -4.87
CA LEU A 116 -8.76 -8.79 -4.72
C LEU A 116 -7.94 -8.10 -3.63
N TYR A 117 -7.48 -6.90 -3.95
CA TYR A 117 -6.93 -5.96 -3.01
C TYR A 117 -8.07 -5.05 -2.59
N ARG A 118 -8.54 -5.20 -1.35
CA ARG A 118 -9.61 -4.38 -0.79
C ARG A 118 -9.04 -3.34 0.14
N LEU A 119 -9.22 -2.07 -0.21
CA LEU A 119 -8.84 -0.91 0.59
C LEU A 119 -10.05 -0.47 1.43
N THR A 120 -9.92 -0.51 2.75
CA THR A 120 -10.98 -0.10 3.69
C THR A 120 -10.55 1.21 4.34
N PRO A 121 -11.16 2.35 3.95
CA PRO A 121 -10.84 3.66 4.52
C PRO A 121 -11.10 3.72 6.03
N THR A 122 -10.32 4.55 6.73
CA THR A 122 -10.59 4.87 8.15
C THR A 122 -11.86 5.72 8.33
N ALA A 123 -12.13 6.60 7.36
CA ALA A 123 -13.36 7.37 7.27
C ALA A 123 -14.55 6.48 6.84
N PRO A 124 -15.81 6.88 7.07
CA PRO A 124 -17.01 6.08 6.74
C PRO A 124 -17.30 6.03 5.22
N ASP A 125 -16.27 5.89 4.40
CA ASP A 125 -16.35 5.76 2.95
C ASP A 125 -16.46 4.31 2.51
N ALA A 126 -17.00 4.09 1.31
CA ALA A 126 -17.06 2.77 0.72
C ALA A 126 -15.65 2.20 0.45
N PRO A 127 -15.43 0.88 0.63
CA PRO A 127 -14.18 0.25 0.25
C PRO A 127 -13.90 0.34 -1.25
N ILE A 128 -12.63 0.47 -1.62
CA ILE A 128 -12.16 0.40 -3.00
C ILE A 128 -11.64 -1.02 -3.24
N SER A 129 -12.15 -1.69 -4.26
CA SER A 129 -11.70 -3.05 -4.62
C SER A 129 -10.94 -3.02 -5.94
N LEU A 130 -9.77 -3.63 -5.95
CA LEU A 130 -8.97 -3.84 -7.15
C LEU A 130 -8.75 -5.34 -7.36
N VAL A 131 -8.90 -5.83 -8.59
CA VAL A 131 -8.46 -7.18 -8.91
C VAL A 131 -6.96 -7.17 -9.22
N LYS A 132 -6.24 -8.15 -8.70
CA LYS A 132 -4.86 -8.44 -9.07
C LYS A 132 -4.87 -9.18 -10.41
N LEU A 133 -4.41 -8.52 -11.47
CA LEU A 133 -4.25 -9.15 -12.79
C LEU A 133 -2.92 -9.91 -12.86
N ASP A 134 -1.87 -9.34 -12.29
CA ASP A 134 -0.57 -9.97 -12.06
C ASP A 134 0.16 -9.29 -10.88
N ASP A 135 1.46 -9.57 -10.68
CA ASP A 135 2.24 -8.97 -9.59
C ASP A 135 2.56 -7.48 -9.77
N ARG A 136 2.29 -6.91 -10.95
CA ARG A 136 2.58 -5.52 -11.33
C ARG A 136 1.33 -4.73 -11.73
N LEU A 137 0.19 -5.38 -11.90
CA LEU A 137 -1.04 -4.79 -12.43
C LEU A 137 -2.21 -5.05 -11.49
N LEU A 138 -2.81 -3.96 -11.04
CA LEU A 138 -4.10 -3.96 -10.36
C LEU A 138 -5.12 -3.25 -11.24
N HIS A 139 -6.38 -3.68 -11.22
CA HIS A 139 -7.43 -3.04 -12.00
C HIS A 139 -8.65 -2.74 -11.13
N LEU A 140 -9.19 -1.52 -11.21
CA LEU A 140 -10.35 -1.11 -10.41
C LEU A 140 -11.58 -1.94 -10.77
N LEU A 141 -12.39 -2.23 -9.74
CA LEU A 141 -13.68 -2.90 -9.89
C LEU A 141 -14.81 -1.97 -9.49
N ASP A 142 -15.94 -2.03 -10.20
CA ASP A 142 -17.18 -1.34 -9.78
C ASP A 142 -17.74 -1.90 -8.46
N GLN A 143 -18.86 -1.35 -7.99
CA GLN A 143 -19.50 -1.77 -6.73
C GLN A 143 -20.01 -3.22 -6.78
N GLU A 144 -20.28 -3.73 -7.99
CA GLU A 144 -20.75 -5.08 -8.28
C GLU A 144 -19.59 -6.09 -8.46
N GLY A 145 -18.35 -5.62 -8.52
CA GLY A 145 -17.15 -6.43 -8.71
C GLY A 145 -16.80 -6.74 -10.17
N ASN A 146 -17.36 -6.02 -11.14
CA ASN A 146 -16.97 -6.09 -12.54
C ASN A 146 -15.77 -5.18 -12.82
N LEU A 147 -15.03 -5.49 -13.89
CA LEU A 147 -13.89 -4.68 -14.31
C LEU A 147 -14.39 -3.31 -14.79
N MET A 148 -13.75 -2.23 -14.33
CA MET A 148 -14.04 -0.89 -14.84
C MET A 148 -13.53 -0.75 -16.28
N ILE A 149 -14.45 -0.56 -17.23
CA ILE A 149 -14.10 -0.54 -18.66
C ILE A 149 -13.73 0.89 -19.08
N GLY A 150 -12.46 1.06 -19.48
CA GLY A 150 -11.96 2.28 -20.08
C GLY A 150 -12.28 2.40 -21.57
N HIS A 151 -11.70 3.40 -22.22
CA HIS A 151 -11.75 3.57 -23.68
C HIS A 151 -10.38 4.04 -24.20
N ALA A 152 -10.29 4.40 -25.48
CA ALA A 152 -9.02 4.70 -26.15
C ALA A 152 -8.12 5.77 -25.46
N GLY A 153 -8.69 6.62 -24.60
CA GLY A 153 -7.97 7.66 -23.89
C GLY A 153 -7.80 7.41 -22.39
N TRP A 154 -8.43 6.38 -21.82
CA TRP A 154 -8.58 6.22 -20.38
C TRP A 154 -8.52 4.76 -19.95
N SER A 155 -7.81 4.51 -18.85
CA SER A 155 -7.67 3.18 -18.24
C SER A 155 -7.98 3.26 -16.75
N TYR A 156 -8.35 2.12 -16.17
CA TYR A 156 -8.58 1.94 -14.73
C TYR A 156 -7.56 0.96 -14.11
N THR A 157 -6.44 0.74 -14.81
CA THR A 157 -5.34 -0.13 -14.37
C THR A 157 -4.25 0.68 -13.68
N LEU A 158 -3.85 0.23 -12.49
CA LEU A 158 -2.72 0.73 -11.74
C LEU A 158 -1.49 -0.16 -11.99
N ASN A 159 -0.37 0.48 -12.31
CA ASN A 159 0.90 -0.17 -12.62
C ASN A 159 1.88 -0.01 -11.46
N ARG A 160 2.60 -1.08 -11.12
CA ARG A 160 3.64 -1.06 -10.10
C ARG A 160 4.84 -0.24 -10.56
N LYS A 161 5.30 0.66 -9.69
CA LYS A 161 6.53 1.43 -9.88
C LYS A 161 7.77 0.54 -9.83
#